data_AF-G0EL54-F1
#
_entry.id   AF-G0EL54-F1
#
_cell.length_a   1.000
_cell.length_b   1.000
_cell.length_c   1.000
_cell.angle_alpha   90.00
_cell.angle_beta   90.00
_cell.angle_gamma   90.00
#
_symmetry.space_group_name_H-M   'P 1'
#
loop_
_entity.id
_entity.type
_entity.pdbx_description
1 polymer ?
#
loop_
_entity_poly.entity_id
_entity_poly.type
_entity_poly.pdbx_seq_one_letter_code
_entity_poly.pdbx_strand_id
1 'polypeptide(L)'
;MKKNIKKDIETSDEEYLNNDDDCEISTKDSNISSLIPKLPNDEEFSLLAGFFSVFSDPTRLKIISALSEKELCVHELSSLLDMKQPSISQHLKMLWQARVVKNGR
;
A
#
# COMPACT_ATOMS: atom_id res chain seq x y z
N MET A 1 28.01 -38.33 -3.27
CA MET A 1 28.83 -38.16 -2.06
C MET A 1 28.65 -36.75 -1.52
N LYS A 2 28.28 -36.65 -0.25
CA LYS A 2 28.12 -35.41 0.52
C LYS A 2 29.49 -34.71 0.69
N LYS A 3 29.45 -33.39 0.79
CA LYS A 3 30.22 -32.50 1.70
C LYS A 3 29.92 -31.06 1.24
N ASN A 4 28.91 -30.38 1.78
CA ASN A 4 28.94 -29.60 3.02
C ASN A 4 30.26 -28.88 3.25
N ILE A 5 30.28 -27.57 2.96
CA ILE A 5 31.24 -26.62 3.50
C ILE A 5 30.42 -25.49 4.11
N LYS A 6 30.08 -25.67 5.40
CA LYS A 6 30.03 -24.53 6.31
C LYS A 6 31.48 -24.27 6.70
N LYS A 7 31.91 -23.02 6.63
CA LYS A 7 33.02 -22.51 7.43
C LYS A 7 32.80 -21.01 7.61
N ASP A 8 32.22 -20.70 8.75
CA ASP A 8 32.71 -19.72 9.73
C ASP A 8 33.36 -18.47 9.15
N ILE A 9 32.65 -17.35 9.24
CA ILE A 9 33.24 -16.02 9.28
C ILE A 9 32.61 -15.30 10.47
N GLU A 10 33.32 -15.33 11.60
CA GLU A 10 33.11 -14.44 12.73
C GLU A 10 33.62 -13.03 12.39
N THR A 11 32.72 -12.06 12.59
CA THR A 11 32.89 -10.67 13.06
C THR A 11 34.23 -9.94 12.88
N SER A 12 34.21 -8.78 12.21
CA SER A 12 34.45 -7.44 12.77
C SER A 12 34.72 -6.41 11.66
N ASP A 13 34.27 -5.18 11.90
CA ASP A 13 34.65 -3.90 11.28
C ASP A 13 33.75 -3.26 10.17
N GLU A 14 33.21 -2.10 10.58
CA GLU A 14 33.06 -0.80 9.87
C GLU A 14 32.00 -0.67 8.75
N GLU A 15 30.84 -0.07 9.07
CA GLU A 15 30.54 1.38 9.09
C GLU A 15 29.99 1.86 7.73
N TYR A 16 28.68 2.12 7.63
CA TYR A 16 28.17 3.10 6.66
C TYR A 16 26.93 3.83 7.20
N LEU A 17 27.18 5.10 7.54
CA LEU A 17 26.32 6.28 7.41
C LEU A 17 25.18 6.46 8.42
N ASN A 18 25.57 7.03 9.56
CA ASN A 18 24.81 8.10 10.20
C ASN A 18 24.61 9.23 9.17
N ASN A 19 23.37 9.46 8.74
CA ASN A 19 22.98 10.78 8.28
C ASN A 19 22.17 11.41 9.42
N ASP A 20 22.84 12.32 10.11
CA ASP A 20 22.21 13.36 10.92
C ASP A 20 21.33 14.21 9.99
N ASP A 21 20.10 13.77 9.75
CA ASP A 21 19.00 14.66 9.38
C ASP A 21 18.30 15.05 10.69
N ASP A 22 18.73 16.21 11.17
CA ASP A 22 18.32 16.90 12.38
C ASP A 22 16.78 16.98 12.44
N CYS A 23 16.17 16.15 13.28
CA CYS A 23 14.76 16.30 13.62
C CYS A 23 14.66 17.38 14.71
N GLU A 24 14.62 18.66 14.30
CA GLU A 24 14.17 19.76 15.15
C GLU A 24 12.64 19.66 15.38
N ILE A 25 12.19 18.55 15.97
CA ILE A 25 10.84 18.46 16.51
C ILE A 25 10.95 18.73 18.00
N SER A 26 10.57 19.96 18.39
CA SER A 26 10.31 20.34 19.78
C SER A 26 9.15 19.50 20.34
N THR A 27 9.40 18.24 20.68
CA THR A 27 8.42 17.37 21.36
C THR A 27 8.46 17.65 22.84
N LYS A 28 7.57 18.52 23.32
CA LYS A 28 7.38 18.73 24.76
C LYS A 28 6.58 17.63 25.46
N ASP A 29 6.21 16.54 24.79
CA ASP A 29 5.40 15.45 25.36
C ASP A 29 5.79 14.04 24.84
N SER A 30 7.05 13.65 25.00
CA SER A 30 7.61 12.42 24.39
C SER A 30 7.36 11.15 25.22
N ASN A 31 6.16 10.93 25.75
CA ASN A 31 5.85 9.62 26.34
C ASN A 31 5.31 8.63 25.28
N ILE A 32 6.23 8.07 24.51
CA ILE A 32 5.98 7.06 23.45
C ILE A 32 5.30 5.80 24.03
N SER A 33 5.52 5.47 25.30
CA SER A 33 4.93 4.26 25.92
C SER A 33 3.40 4.28 25.94
N SER A 34 2.79 5.47 25.89
CA SER A 34 1.33 5.64 25.83
C SER A 34 0.71 5.27 24.48
N LEU A 35 1.53 5.04 23.43
CA LEU A 35 1.08 4.67 22.09
C LEU A 35 0.87 3.17 21.92
N ILE A 36 1.68 2.33 22.59
CA ILE A 36 1.61 0.87 22.50
C ILE A 36 0.18 0.33 22.70
N PRO A 37 -0.59 0.75 23.74
CA PRO A 37 -1.96 0.26 23.90
C PRO A 37 -2.98 0.87 22.92
N LYS A 38 -2.60 1.90 22.15
CA LYS A 38 -3.48 2.60 21.20
C LYS A 38 -3.29 2.15 19.76
N LEU A 39 -2.16 1.50 19.45
CA LEU A 39 -1.88 1.03 18.11
C LEU A 39 -2.67 -0.26 17.81
N PRO A 40 -3.16 -0.42 16.56
CA PRO A 40 -3.63 -1.70 16.07
C PRO A 40 -2.61 -2.81 16.28
N ASN A 41 -3.08 -4.04 16.36
CA ASN A 41 -2.18 -5.20 16.36
C ASN A 41 -1.67 -5.52 14.93
N ASP A 42 -0.69 -6.42 14.83
CA ASP A 42 -0.07 -6.77 13.54
C ASP A 42 -1.06 -7.41 12.54
N GLU A 43 -2.08 -8.13 13.02
CA GLU A 43 -3.12 -8.70 12.16
C GLU A 43 -4.00 -7.60 11.56
N GLU A 44 -4.41 -6.62 12.38
CA GLU A 44 -5.15 -5.44 11.93
C GLU A 44 -4.35 -4.61 10.94
N PHE A 45 -3.05 -4.38 11.20
CA PHE A 45 -2.18 -3.71 10.25
C PHE A 45 -2.04 -4.47 8.94
N SER A 46 -1.93 -5.79 9.00
CA SER A 46 -1.86 -6.64 7.81
C SER A 46 -3.15 -6.57 6.98
N LEU A 47 -4.31 -6.57 7.64
CA LEU A 47 -5.61 -6.37 6.99
C LEU A 47 -5.70 -4.98 6.34
N LEU A 48 -5.30 -3.93 7.05
CA LEU A 48 -5.25 -2.57 6.53
C LEU A 48 -4.30 -2.46 5.33
N ALA A 49 -3.11 -3.02 5.42
CA ALA A 49 -2.13 -3.03 4.32
C ALA A 49 -2.70 -3.75 3.09
N GLY A 50 -3.36 -4.89 3.29
CA GLY A 50 -4.07 -5.59 2.22
C GLY A 50 -5.16 -4.73 1.58
N PHE A 51 -5.97 -4.04 2.39
CA PHE A 51 -6.98 -3.11 1.88
C PHE A 51 -6.36 -1.93 1.13
N PHE A 52 -5.35 -1.27 1.71
CA PHE A 52 -4.65 -0.14 1.11
C PHE A 52 -3.89 -0.50 -0.17
N SER A 53 -3.44 -1.75 -0.32
CA SER A 53 -2.81 -2.23 -1.55
C SER A 53 -3.72 -2.07 -2.77
N VAL A 54 -5.04 -2.14 -2.59
CA VAL A 54 -6.01 -1.87 -3.66
C VAL A 54 -5.92 -0.43 -4.13
N PHE A 55 -5.64 0.52 -3.25
CA PHE A 55 -5.51 1.93 -3.60
C PHE A 55 -4.12 2.31 -4.14
N SER A 56 -3.13 1.40 -4.08
CA SER A 56 -1.76 1.68 -4.53
C SER A 56 -1.57 1.81 -6.06
N ASP A 57 -2.60 1.52 -6.86
CA ASP A 57 -2.54 1.61 -8.33
C ASP A 57 -3.15 2.92 -8.83
N PRO A 58 -2.38 3.74 -9.59
CA PRO A 58 -2.86 5.03 -10.07
C PRO A 58 -4.12 4.94 -10.95
N THR A 59 -4.28 3.88 -11.74
CA THR A 59 -5.45 3.71 -12.60
C THR A 59 -6.69 3.43 -11.77
N ARG A 60 -6.59 2.59 -10.74
CA ARG A 60 -7.70 2.34 -9.81
C ARG A 60 -8.11 3.60 -9.07
N LEU A 61 -7.16 4.44 -8.64
CA LEU A 61 -7.46 5.74 -8.04
C LEU A 61 -8.19 6.68 -9.02
N LYS A 62 -7.77 6.74 -10.28
CA LYS A 62 -8.46 7.53 -11.32
C LYS A 62 -9.89 7.04 -11.55
N ILE A 63 -10.11 5.73 -11.59
CA ILE A 63 -11.45 5.14 -11.72
C ILE A 63 -12.33 5.51 -10.51
N ILE A 64 -11.81 5.38 -9.29
CA ILE A 64 -12.53 5.75 -8.06
C ILE A 64 -12.90 7.24 -8.10
N SER A 65 -11.95 8.10 -8.46
CA SER A 65 -12.19 9.55 -8.56
C SER A 65 -13.22 9.90 -9.63
N ALA A 66 -13.24 9.21 -10.77
CA ALA A 66 -14.25 9.44 -11.80
C ALA A 66 -15.65 9.00 -11.32
N LEU A 67 -15.72 7.86 -10.63
CA LEU A 67 -16.97 7.31 -10.09
C LEU A 67 -17.49 8.07 -8.86
N SER A 68 -16.64 8.80 -8.14
CA SER A 68 -17.08 9.66 -7.03
C SER A 68 -17.81 10.92 -7.52
N GLU A 69 -17.52 11.37 -8.74
CA GLU A 69 -18.18 12.53 -9.35
C GLU A 69 -19.52 12.16 -9.98
N LYS A 70 -19.58 11.02 -10.69
CA LYS A 70 -20.82 10.49 -11.28
C LYS A 70 -20.75 9.01 -11.58
N GLU A 71 -21.91 8.37 -11.71
CA GLU A 71 -21.99 7.00 -12.24
C GLU A 71 -21.53 6.97 -13.70
N LEU A 72 -20.67 6.01 -14.03
CA LEU A 72 -20.07 5.84 -15.36
C LEU A 72 -20.10 4.37 -15.78
N CYS A 73 -20.42 4.12 -17.04
CA CYS A 73 -20.26 2.79 -17.62
C CYS A 73 -18.80 2.51 -18.04
N VAL A 74 -18.48 1.24 -18.32
CA VAL A 74 -17.15 0.81 -18.78
C VAL A 74 -16.70 1.56 -20.04
N HIS A 75 -17.64 1.90 -20.92
CA HIS A 75 -17.33 2.63 -22.15
C HIS A 75 -16.90 4.07 -21.86
N GLU A 76 -17.62 4.78 -20.99
CA GLU A 76 -17.25 6.14 -20.59
C GLU A 76 -15.90 6.17 -19.87
N LEU A 77 -15.64 5.22 -18.96
CA LEU A 77 -14.34 5.10 -18.28
C LEU A 77 -13.20 4.80 -19.26
N SER A 78 -13.46 3.96 -20.27
CA SER A 78 -12.51 3.64 -21.34
C SER A 78 -12.14 4.88 -22.14
N SER A 79 -13.14 5.70 -22.51
CA SER A 79 -12.91 6.97 -23.21
C SER A 79 -12.22 8.02 -22.33
N LEU A 80 -12.61 8.13 -21.06
CA LEU A 80 -12.06 9.13 -20.13
C LEU A 80 -10.58 8.88 -19.81
N LEU A 81 -10.20 7.61 -19.63
CA LEU A 81 -8.86 7.23 -19.21
C LEU A 81 -7.94 6.83 -20.37
N ASP A 82 -8.46 6.86 -21.61
CA ASP A 82 -7.77 6.39 -22.82
C ASP A 82 -7.20 4.96 -22.67
N MET A 83 -8.06 4.05 -22.17
CA MET A 83 -7.70 2.66 -21.92
C MET A 83 -8.70 1.72 -22.57
N LYS A 84 -8.25 0.53 -22.97
CA LYS A 84 -9.14 -0.49 -23.54
C LYS A 84 -10.12 -1.01 -22.48
N GLN A 85 -11.36 -1.25 -22.88
CA GLN A 85 -12.42 -1.78 -22.00
C GLN A 85 -12.01 -3.05 -21.21
N PRO A 86 -11.28 -4.04 -21.75
CA PRO A 86 -10.85 -5.20 -20.96
C PRO A 86 -9.95 -4.83 -19.77
N SER A 87 -9.08 -3.82 -19.92
CA SER A 87 -8.24 -3.31 -18.84
C SER A 87 -9.09 -2.62 -17.77
N ILE A 88 -10.04 -1.77 -18.18
CA ILE A 88 -10.99 -1.14 -17.26
C ILE A 88 -11.79 -2.17 -16.48
N SER A 89 -12.34 -3.18 -17.16
CA SER A 89 -13.09 -4.28 -16.52
C SER A 89 -12.27 -5.05 -15.50
N GLN A 90 -10.97 -5.27 -15.77
CA GLN A 90 -10.07 -5.90 -14.80
C GLN A 90 -9.87 -5.04 -13.56
N HIS A 91 -9.64 -3.73 -13.72
CA HIS A 91 -9.53 -2.80 -12.58
C HIS A 91 -10.82 -2.73 -11.77
N LEU A 92 -11.98 -2.64 -12.43
CA LEU A 92 -13.29 -2.65 -11.78
C LEU A 92 -13.55 -3.95 -11.02
N LYS A 93 -13.15 -5.10 -11.57
CA LYS A 93 -13.28 -6.39 -10.87
C LYS A 93 -12.47 -6.39 -9.57
N MET A 94 -11.22 -5.92 -9.59
CA MET A 94 -10.40 -5.83 -8.38
C MET A 94 -11.02 -4.88 -7.34
N LEU A 95 -11.49 -3.71 -7.78
CA LEU A 95 -12.16 -2.74 -6.92
C LEU A 95 -13.47 -3.28 -6.33
N TRP A 96 -14.24 -4.04 -7.12
CA TRP A 96 -15.49 -4.66 -6.67
C TRP A 96 -15.24 -5.79 -5.66
N GLN A 97 -14.24 -6.64 -5.91
CA GLN A 97 -13.82 -7.69 -4.97
C GLN A 97 -13.35 -7.09 -3.63
N ALA A 98 -12.68 -5.95 -3.68
CA ALA A 98 -12.27 -5.17 -2.51
C ALA A 98 -13.42 -4.35 -1.87
N ARG A 99 -14.65 -4.46 -2.39
CA ARG A 99 -15.84 -3.72 -1.95
C ARG A 99 -15.72 -2.19 -2.01
N VAL A 100 -14.82 -1.68 -2.84
CA VAL A 100 -14.62 -0.24 -3.06
C VAL A 100 -15.67 0.33 -4.01
N VAL A 101 -16.08 -0.45 -5.01
CA VAL A 101 -17.13 -0.07 -5.97
C VAL A 101 -18.27 -1.09 -5.97
N LYS A 102 -19.45 -0.66 -6.39
CA LYS A 102 -20.63 -1.52 -6.54
C LYS A 102 -21.04 -1.54 -8.01
N ASN A 103 -21.65 -2.64 -8.43
CA ASN A 103 -22.23 -2.71 -9.77
C ASN A 103 -23.52 -1.90 -9.80
N GLY A 104 -23.55 -0.83 -10.60
CA GLY A 104 -24.78 -0.13 -10.96
C GLY A 104 -25.60 -0.98 -11.93
N ARG A 105 -26.92 -0.82 -11.94
CA ARG A 105 -27.79 -1.42 -12.96
C ARG A 105 -28.03 -0.43 -14.09
#